data_AF-A0A1R3K807-F1
#
_entry.id   AF-A0A1R3K807-F1
#
_cell.length_a   1.000
_cell.length_b   1.000
_cell.length_c   1.000
_cell.angle_alpha   90.00
_cell.angle_beta   90.00
_cell.angle_gamma   90.00
#
_symmetry.space_group_name_H-M   'P 1'
#
loop_
_entity.id
_entity.type
_entity.pdbx_description
1 polymer ?
#
loop_
_entity_poly.entity_id
_entity_poly.type
_entity_poly.pdbx_seq_one_letter_code
_entity_poly.pdbx_strand_id
1 'polypeptide(L)'
;MAKPDFLTIFLLLLVSNQNFSLAATAQGGEFLISKACRKESKNPDLCKSTLEADPLSKKAENYNSLCRAAMVVFRTCADGYHHAIRDINDGIAGFDMNNFEEASSEIGAVFQSVRECKDTGLTMFQKLNNEIEAFGDVVSNLLEKLVPGPDKY
;
A
#
# COMPACT_ATOMS: atom_id res chain seq x y z
N MET A 1 19.44 23.04 -7.53
CA MET A 1 18.91 22.77 -6.18
C MET A 1 17.95 21.60 -6.32
N ALA A 2 18.28 20.44 -5.73
CA ALA A 2 17.40 19.27 -5.78
C ALA A 2 16.16 19.55 -4.91
N LYS A 3 14.97 19.32 -5.47
CA LYS A 3 13.71 19.36 -4.71
C LYS A 3 13.73 18.16 -3.77
N PRO A 4 13.49 18.33 -2.45
CA PRO A 4 13.39 17.19 -1.56
C PRO A 4 12.27 16.29 -2.07
N ASP A 5 12.60 15.02 -2.33
CA ASP A 5 11.59 14.04 -2.71
C ASP A 5 10.64 13.79 -1.55
N PHE A 6 9.46 13.26 -1.85
CA PHE A 6 8.43 12.98 -0.86
C PHE A 6 8.98 12.13 0.30
N LEU A 7 9.89 11.20 0.01
CA LEU A 7 10.56 10.34 0.99
C LEU A 7 11.38 11.14 2.01
N THR A 8 12.11 12.16 1.55
CA THR A 8 12.97 13.01 2.37
C THR A 8 12.15 13.89 3.31
N ILE A 9 11.06 14.48 2.81
CA ILE A 9 10.13 15.27 3.64
C ILE A 9 9.46 14.37 4.69
N PHE A 10 9.12 13.14 4.30
CA PHE A 10 8.44 12.18 5.17
C PHE A 10 9.34 11.63 6.28
N LEU A 11 10.61 11.33 5.98
CA LEU A 11 11.61 10.91 6.97
C LEU A 11 11.90 12.02 8.00
N LEU A 12 11.92 13.28 7.58
CA LEU A 12 12.13 14.42 8.51
C LEU A 12 10.98 14.61 9.51
N LEU A 13 9.74 14.33 9.09
CA LEU A 13 8.57 14.34 9.98
C LEU A 13 8.61 13.19 10.99
N LEU A 14 9.12 12.02 10.61
CA LEU A 14 9.28 10.87 11.50
C LEU A 14 10.34 11.10 12.58
N VAL A 15 11.48 11.71 12.23
CA VAL A 15 12.57 12.00 13.18
C VAL A 15 12.21 13.13 14.15
N SER A 16 11.32 14.05 13.76
CA SER A 16 10.87 15.16 14.61
C SER A 16 9.90 14.74 15.73
N ASN A 17 9.38 13.51 15.69
CA ASN A 17 8.35 13.04 16.62
C ASN A 17 8.90 12.18 17.78
N GLN A 18 10.13 12.45 18.24
CA GLN A 18 10.83 11.67 19.28
C GLN A 18 10.29 11.84 20.72
N ASN A 19 9.10 12.41 20.93
CA ASN A 19 8.51 12.59 22.26
C ASN A 19 7.68 11.38 22.76
N PHE A 20 8.12 10.15 22.47
CA PHE A 20 7.49 8.95 23.05
C PHE A 20 8.13 8.59 24.39
N SER A 21 7.59 9.19 25.46
CA SER A 21 7.97 8.86 26.83
C SER A 21 7.55 7.42 27.20
N LEU A 22 8.52 6.62 27.62
CA LEU A 22 8.35 5.24 28.08
C LEU A 22 7.49 5.17 29.35
N ALA A 23 6.41 4.40 29.29
CA ALA A 23 5.86 3.66 30.42
C ALA A 23 5.05 2.47 29.87
N ALA A 24 5.66 1.27 29.88
CA ALA A 24 5.02 0.02 29.49
C ALA A 24 4.80 -0.83 30.75
N THR A 25 3.55 -0.88 31.23
CA THR A 25 3.05 -2.06 31.92
C THR A 25 2.52 -3.00 30.83
N ALA A 26 2.72 -4.31 31.01
CA ALA A 26 2.27 -5.34 30.07
C ALA A 26 0.76 -5.28 29.86
N GLN A 27 0.32 -4.45 28.92
CA GLN A 27 -1.03 -4.42 28.40
C GLN A 27 -0.91 -4.87 26.96
N GLY A 28 -1.65 -5.91 26.59
CA GLY A 28 -1.54 -6.56 25.28
C GLY A 28 -1.65 -5.57 24.11
N GLY A 29 -1.19 -5.97 22.93
CA GLY A 29 -1.07 -5.08 21.76
C GLY A 29 -2.33 -4.28 21.45
N GLU A 30 -3.53 -4.83 21.67
CA GLU A 30 -4.82 -4.13 21.51
C GLU A 30 -4.95 -2.86 22.37
N PHE A 31 -4.47 -2.89 23.62
CA PHE A 31 -4.48 -1.71 24.47
C PHE A 31 -3.52 -0.64 23.95
N LEU A 32 -2.30 -1.06 23.55
CA LEU A 32 -1.31 -0.15 22.98
C LEU A 32 -1.82 0.50 21.69
N ILE A 33 -2.45 -0.27 20.81
CA ILE A 33 -3.11 0.20 19.59
C ILE A 33 -4.18 1.24 19.93
N SER A 34 -5.12 0.90 20.83
CA SER A 34 -6.21 1.80 21.23
C SER A 34 -5.69 3.13 21.79
N LYS A 35 -4.68 3.06 22.67
CA LYS A 35 -4.07 4.24 23.29
C LYS A 35 -3.30 5.08 22.27
N ALA A 36 -2.52 4.46 21.40
CA ALA A 36 -1.77 5.14 20.33
C ALA A 36 -2.72 5.84 19.35
N CYS A 37 -3.68 5.11 18.80
CA CYS A 37 -4.60 5.62 17.79
C CYS A 37 -5.49 6.74 18.31
N ARG A 38 -5.96 6.67 19.56
CA ARG A 38 -6.75 7.75 20.17
C ARG A 38 -5.96 9.04 20.33
N LYS A 39 -4.68 8.95 20.70
CA LYS A 39 -3.87 10.12 21.07
C LYS A 39 -3.15 10.74 19.88
N GLU A 40 -2.67 9.90 18.96
CA GLU A 40 -1.71 10.32 17.92
C GLU A 40 -2.34 10.39 16.52
N SER A 41 -3.50 9.75 16.27
CA SER A 41 -4.13 9.72 14.94
C SER A 41 -5.20 10.80 14.78
N LYS A 42 -5.23 11.43 13.60
CA LYS A 42 -6.35 12.28 13.14
C LYS A 42 -7.60 11.47 12.76
N ASN A 43 -7.44 10.17 12.56
CA ASN A 43 -8.53 9.23 12.31
C ASN A 43 -8.32 7.98 13.19
N PRO A 44 -8.79 8.02 14.46
CA PRO A 44 -8.55 6.94 15.41
C PRO A 44 -9.14 5.60 14.99
N ASP A 45 -10.34 5.60 14.40
CA ASP A 45 -11.02 4.37 13.97
C ASP A 45 -10.24 3.67 12.86
N LEU A 46 -9.79 4.45 11.87
CA LEU A 46 -8.99 3.93 10.76
C LEU A 46 -7.62 3.42 11.20
N CYS A 47 -6.97 4.13 12.13
CA CYS A 47 -5.71 3.69 12.73
C CYS A 47 -5.91 2.36 13.48
N LYS A 48 -6.99 2.25 14.24
CA LYS A 48 -7.28 1.07 15.04
C LYS A 48 -7.58 -0.14 14.15
N SER A 49 -8.49 0.00 13.18
CA SER A 49 -8.82 -1.10 12.26
C SER A 49 -7.58 -1.60 11.49
N THR A 50 -6.70 -0.67 11.10
CA THR A 50 -5.44 -0.97 10.42
C THR A 50 -4.50 -1.81 11.30
N LEU A 51 -4.16 -1.32 12.49
CA LEU A 51 -3.19 -1.99 13.35
C LEU A 51 -3.77 -3.26 13.97
N GLU A 52 -5.09 -3.39 14.09
CA GLU A 52 -5.73 -4.64 14.49
C GLU A 52 -5.77 -5.66 13.35
N ALA A 53 -5.73 -5.26 12.09
CA ALA A 53 -5.63 -6.21 10.98
C ALA A 53 -4.22 -6.84 10.88
N ASP A 54 -3.18 -6.12 11.31
CA ASP A 54 -1.80 -6.60 11.29
C ASP A 54 -1.47 -7.53 12.49
N PRO A 55 -1.09 -8.79 12.25
CA PRO A 55 -0.72 -9.73 13.32
C PRO A 55 0.49 -9.29 14.15
N LEU A 56 1.41 -8.52 13.58
CA LEU A 56 2.61 -8.05 14.29
C LEU A 56 2.27 -6.93 15.27
N SER A 57 1.41 -6.00 14.87
CA SER A 57 0.89 -4.92 15.72
C SER A 57 0.12 -5.46 16.92
N LYS A 58 -0.70 -6.51 16.73
CA LYS A 58 -1.39 -7.21 17.83
C LYS A 58 -0.44 -7.85 18.84
N LYS A 59 0.77 -8.25 18.42
CA LYS A 59 1.81 -8.83 19.26
C LYS A 59 2.78 -7.80 19.84
N ALA A 60 2.55 -6.51 19.60
CA ALA A 60 3.42 -5.47 20.13
C ALA A 60 3.37 -5.44 21.67
N GLU A 61 4.54 -5.46 22.29
CA GLU A 61 4.72 -5.42 23.75
C GLU A 61 4.92 -3.98 24.27
N ASN A 62 5.24 -3.05 23.38
CA ASN A 62 5.52 -1.65 23.70
C ASN A 62 5.37 -0.75 22.46
N TYR A 63 5.48 0.56 22.65
CA TYR A 63 5.37 1.52 21.55
C TYR A 63 6.44 1.35 20.47
N ASN A 64 7.64 0.89 20.80
CA ASN A 64 8.71 0.70 19.80
C ASN A 64 8.37 -0.47 18.86
N SER A 65 7.92 -1.60 19.41
CA SER A 65 7.48 -2.74 18.59
C SER A 65 6.21 -2.41 17.80
N LEU A 66 5.28 -1.65 18.37
CA LEU A 66 4.09 -1.17 17.66
C LEU A 66 4.44 -0.22 16.50
N CYS A 67 5.31 0.75 16.75
CA CYS A 67 5.79 1.69 15.73
C CYS A 67 6.49 0.94 14.59
N ARG A 68 7.34 -0.04 14.90
CA ARG A 68 7.99 -0.88 13.89
C ARG A 68 6.98 -1.67 13.06
N ALA A 69 5.98 -2.27 13.69
CA ALA A 69 4.92 -3.00 12.99
C ALA A 69 4.14 -2.07 12.04
N ALA A 70 3.72 -0.90 12.54
CA ALA A 70 3.05 0.13 11.73
C ALA A 70 3.91 0.59 10.52
N MET A 71 5.21 0.76 10.69
CA MET A 71 6.13 1.11 9.59
C MET A 71 6.25 -0.01 8.56
N VAL A 72 6.30 -1.28 8.98
CA VAL A 72 6.34 -2.42 8.05
C VAL A 72 5.06 -2.47 7.23
N VAL A 73 3.91 -2.32 7.88
CA VAL A 73 2.59 -2.28 7.26
C VAL A 73 2.52 -1.16 6.21
N PHE A 74 2.97 0.05 6.56
CA PHE A 74 3.03 1.17 5.61
C PHE A 74 3.96 0.91 4.43
N ARG A 75 5.16 0.35 4.68
CA ARG A 75 6.14 0.04 3.64
C ARG A 75 5.59 -0.97 2.63
N THR A 76 4.92 -2.03 3.07
CA THR A 76 4.35 -3.05 2.17
C THR A 76 3.38 -2.43 1.16
N CYS A 77 2.53 -1.48 1.59
CA CYS A 77 1.66 -0.78 0.65
C CYS A 77 2.40 0.16 -0.29
N ALA A 78 3.43 0.87 0.19
CA ALA A 78 4.26 1.71 -0.66
C ALA A 78 4.98 0.89 -1.75
N ASP A 79 5.51 -0.29 -1.38
CA ASP A 79 6.16 -1.21 -2.32
C ASP A 79 5.15 -1.70 -3.37
N GLY A 80 3.94 -2.12 -2.97
CA GLY A 80 2.88 -2.53 -3.89
C GLY A 80 2.46 -1.44 -4.87
N TYR A 81 2.35 -0.18 -4.42
CA TYR A 81 2.08 0.93 -5.34
C TYR A 81 3.24 1.24 -6.29
N HIS A 82 4.48 1.08 -5.82
CA HIS A 82 5.65 1.25 -6.67
C HIS A 82 5.70 0.18 -7.77
N HIS A 83 5.38 -1.07 -7.44
CA HIS A 83 5.21 -2.14 -8.43
C HIS A 83 4.11 -1.80 -9.43
N ALA A 84 2.91 -1.43 -8.95
CA ALA A 84 1.80 -1.05 -9.82
C ALA A 84 2.15 0.07 -10.81
N ILE A 85 2.90 1.09 -10.38
CA ILE A 85 3.37 2.18 -11.25
C ILE A 85 4.31 1.65 -12.34
N ARG A 86 5.25 0.77 -11.97
CA ARG A 86 6.18 0.16 -12.92
C ARG A 86 5.42 -0.68 -13.94
N ASP A 87 4.54 -1.56 -13.48
CA ASP A 87 3.75 -2.44 -14.35
C ASP A 87 2.86 -1.62 -15.31
N ILE A 88 2.27 -0.49 -14.86
CA ILE A 88 1.56 0.45 -15.75
C ILE A 88 2.49 1.03 -16.83
N ASN A 89 3.70 1.46 -16.47
CA ASN A 89 4.64 2.03 -17.43
C ASN A 89 5.10 1.00 -18.46
N ASP A 90 5.38 -0.23 -18.02
CA ASP A 90 5.79 -1.33 -18.88
C ASP A 90 4.62 -1.73 -19.81
N GLY A 91 3.39 -1.74 -19.30
CA GLY A 91 2.18 -1.95 -20.10
C GLY A 91 1.94 -0.88 -21.17
N ILE A 92 2.20 0.40 -20.85
CA ILE A 92 2.17 1.50 -21.83
C ILE A 92 3.24 1.30 -22.90
N ALA A 93 4.47 0.94 -22.51
CA ALA A 93 5.56 0.70 -23.47
C ALA A 93 5.23 -0.47 -24.42
N GLY A 94 4.68 -1.57 -23.89
CA GLY A 94 4.19 -2.69 -24.69
C GLY A 94 3.08 -2.26 -25.66
N PHE A 95 2.13 -1.45 -25.19
CA PHE A 95 1.06 -0.90 -26.02
C PHE A 95 1.59 -0.04 -27.16
N ASP A 96 2.53 0.88 -26.89
CA ASP A 96 3.14 1.76 -27.89
C ASP A 96 3.89 0.98 -28.98
N MET A 97 4.38 -0.23 -28.65
CA MET A 97 5.00 -1.17 -29.59
C MET A 97 4.00 -2.06 -30.34
N ASN A 98 2.69 -1.88 -30.14
CA ASN A 98 1.61 -2.79 -30.58
C ASN A 98 1.73 -4.22 -30.01
N ASN A 99 2.46 -4.41 -28.91
CA ASN A 99 2.51 -5.68 -28.20
C ASN A 99 1.38 -5.73 -27.15
N PHE A 100 0.16 -5.99 -27.62
CA PHE A 100 -1.03 -5.99 -26.76
C PHE A 100 -1.07 -7.16 -25.76
N GLU A 101 -0.39 -8.28 -26.05
CA GLU A 101 -0.26 -9.40 -25.12
C GLU A 101 0.59 -8.99 -23.90
N GLU A 102 1.73 -8.34 -24.14
CA GLU A 102 2.57 -7.83 -23.06
C GLU A 102 1.86 -6.72 -22.28
N ALA A 103 1.23 -5.76 -22.97
CA ALA A 103 0.42 -4.74 -22.32
C ALA A 103 -0.67 -5.34 -21.41
N SER A 104 -1.35 -6.41 -21.85
CA SER A 104 -2.37 -7.10 -21.07
C SER A 104 -1.79 -7.83 -19.85
N SER A 105 -0.65 -8.50 -20.02
CA SER A 105 0.06 -9.16 -18.91
C SER A 105 0.47 -8.17 -17.82
N GLU A 106 1.04 -7.03 -18.21
CA GLU A 106 1.49 -6.00 -17.26
C GLU A 106 0.33 -5.34 -16.50
N ILE A 107 -0.78 -5.02 -17.18
CA ILE A 107 -1.99 -4.55 -16.50
C ILE A 107 -2.57 -5.64 -15.58
N GLY A 108 -2.46 -6.92 -15.95
CA GLY A 108 -2.75 -8.05 -15.08
C GLY A 108 -1.92 -8.06 -13.78
N ALA A 109 -0.65 -7.68 -13.85
CA ALA A 109 0.25 -7.60 -12.70
C ALA A 109 -0.12 -6.46 -11.73
N VAL A 110 -0.67 -5.34 -12.23
CA VAL A 110 -1.15 -4.22 -11.40
C VAL A 110 -2.11 -4.68 -10.31
N PHE A 111 -3.04 -5.59 -10.64
CA PHE A 111 -3.99 -6.14 -9.66
C PHE A 111 -3.29 -6.89 -8.53
N GLN A 112 -2.20 -7.60 -8.83
CA GLN A 112 -1.43 -8.29 -7.81
C GLN A 112 -0.68 -7.29 -6.93
N SER A 113 -0.07 -6.28 -7.53
CA SER A 113 0.66 -5.21 -6.86
C SER A 113 -0.21 -4.42 -5.87
N VAL A 114 -1.48 -4.14 -6.20
CA VAL A 114 -2.42 -3.51 -5.25
C VAL A 114 -3.01 -4.49 -4.23
N ARG A 115 -3.10 -5.79 -4.56
CA ARG A 115 -3.50 -6.83 -3.60
C ARG A 115 -2.47 -7.04 -2.51
N GLU A 116 -1.18 -6.92 -2.79
CA GLU A 116 -0.12 -6.96 -1.77
C GLU A 116 -0.38 -5.93 -0.66
N CYS A 117 -0.87 -4.74 -1.02
CA CYS A 117 -1.31 -3.74 -0.05
C CYS A 117 -2.63 -4.15 0.65
N LYS A 118 -3.61 -4.67 -0.10
CA LYS A 118 -4.92 -5.09 0.42
C LYS A 118 -4.82 -6.23 1.45
N ASP A 119 -3.94 -7.20 1.21
CA ASP A 119 -3.73 -8.38 2.04
C ASP A 119 -3.08 -8.05 3.39
N THR A 120 -2.48 -6.87 3.54
CA THR A 120 -2.06 -6.36 4.85
C THR A 120 -3.23 -5.97 5.76
N GLY A 121 -4.45 -5.88 5.23
CA GLY A 121 -5.64 -5.44 5.95
C GLY A 121 -5.68 -3.92 6.20
N LEU A 122 -4.85 -3.16 5.49
CA LEU A 122 -4.83 -1.69 5.51
C LEU A 122 -6.09 -1.09 4.86
N THR A 123 -7.14 -0.90 5.65
CA THR A 123 -8.39 -0.27 5.16
C THR A 123 -8.18 1.19 4.71
N MET A 124 -7.13 1.87 5.18
CA MET A 124 -6.83 3.26 4.79
C MET A 124 -6.50 3.42 3.30
N PHE A 125 -6.00 2.35 2.68
CA PHE A 125 -5.65 2.31 1.27
C PHE A 125 -6.71 1.60 0.43
N GLN A 126 -7.72 1.00 1.07
CA GLN A 126 -8.73 0.20 0.38
C GLN A 126 -9.53 1.00 -0.63
N LYS A 127 -9.85 2.26 -0.34
CA LYS A 127 -10.51 3.14 -1.32
C LYS A 127 -9.64 3.31 -2.57
N LEU A 128 -8.36 3.63 -2.39
CA LEU A 128 -7.42 3.82 -3.49
C LEU A 128 -7.18 2.50 -4.26
N ASN A 129 -7.03 1.38 -3.55
CA ASN A 129 -6.89 0.05 -4.16
C ASN A 129 -8.12 -0.30 -5.03
N ASN A 130 -9.33 -0.06 -4.52
CA ASN A 130 -10.56 -0.31 -5.27
C ASN A 130 -10.67 0.60 -6.51
N GLU A 131 -10.25 1.86 -6.41
CA GLU A 131 -10.24 2.78 -7.55
C GLU A 131 -9.24 2.34 -8.63
N ILE A 132 -8.05 1.87 -8.23
CA ILE A 132 -7.05 1.32 -9.16
C ILE A 132 -7.56 0.02 -9.80
N GLU A 133 -8.12 -0.92 -9.03
CA GLU A 133 -8.71 -2.16 -9.55
C GLU A 133 -9.82 -1.84 -10.57
N ALA A 134 -10.75 -0.94 -10.24
CA ALA A 134 -11.87 -0.59 -11.13
C ALA A 134 -11.41 0.06 -12.44
N PHE A 135 -10.38 0.91 -12.40
CA PHE A 135 -9.84 1.49 -13.63
C PHE A 135 -8.99 0.49 -14.43
N GLY A 136 -8.24 -0.37 -13.73
CA GLY A 136 -7.52 -1.49 -14.33
C GLY A 136 -8.44 -2.42 -15.12
N ASP A 137 -9.63 -2.74 -14.59
CA ASP A 137 -10.64 -3.54 -15.29
C ASP A 137 -11.05 -2.92 -16.63
N VAL A 138 -11.22 -1.59 -16.69
CA VAL A 138 -11.53 -0.90 -17.94
C VAL A 138 -10.40 -1.06 -18.94
N VAL A 139 -9.15 -0.89 -18.51
CA VAL A 139 -7.97 -1.03 -19.37
C VAL A 139 -7.82 -2.46 -19.89
N SER A 140 -7.93 -3.46 -19.02
CA SER A 140 -7.89 -4.89 -19.40
C SER A 140 -8.95 -5.23 -20.45
N ASN A 141 -10.20 -4.81 -20.25
CA ASN A 141 -11.29 -5.05 -21.19
C ASN A 141 -11.08 -4.37 -22.56
N LEU A 142 -10.32 -3.26 -22.60
CA LEU A 142 -9.95 -2.60 -23.86
C LEU A 142 -8.82 -3.37 -24.55
N LEU A 143 -7.81 -3.82 -23.80
CA LEU A 143 -6.67 -4.58 -24.32
C LEU A 143 -7.12 -5.93 -24.90
N GLU A 144 -8.04 -6.64 -24.26
CA GLU A 144 -8.60 -7.90 -24.77
C GLU A 144 -9.19 -7.78 -26.18
N LYS A 145 -9.74 -6.62 -26.54
CA LYS A 145 -10.28 -6.36 -27.89
C LYS A 145 -9.20 -6.12 -28.94
N LEU A 146 -7.99 -5.80 -28.50
CA LEU A 146 -6.84 -5.49 -29.34
C LEU A 146 -5.91 -6.70 -29.50
N VAL A 147 -5.89 -7.62 -28.54
CA VAL A 147 -5.21 -8.91 -28.68
C VAL A 147 -5.84 -9.66 -29.87
N PRO A 148 -5.05 -10.05 -30.89
CA PRO A 148 -5.58 -10.78 -32.04
C PRO A 148 -6.21 -12.09 -31.55
N GLY A 149 -7.52 -12.27 -31.80
CA GLY A 149 -8.15 -13.56 -31.60
C GLY A 149 -7.53 -14.63 -32.52
N PRO A 150 -7.71 -15.93 -32.20
CA PRO A 150 -7.18 -17.04 -33.01
C PRO A 150 -7.66 -17.06 -34.48
N ASP A 151 -8.63 -16.23 -34.86
CA ASP A 151 -9.25 -16.19 -36.19
C ASP A 151 -8.50 -15.34 -37.24
N LYS A 152 -7.18 -15.10 -37.09
CA LYS A 152 -6.38 -14.33 -38.05
C LYS A 152 -5.18 -15.09 -38.67
N TYR A 153 -5.24 -16.41 -38.70
CA TYR A 153 -4.33 -17.25 -39.50
C TYR A 153 -5.09 -18.23 -40.38
#